data_AF-I3CHE2-F1
#
_entry.id   AF-I3CHE2-F1
#
_cell.length_a   1.000
_cell.length_b   1.000
_cell.length_c   1.000
_cell.angle_alpha   90.00
_cell.angle_beta   90.00
_cell.angle_gamma   90.00
#
_symmetry.space_group_name_H-M   'P 1'
#
loop_
_entity.id
_entity.type
_entity.pdbx_description
1 polymer ?
#
loop_
_entity_poly.entity_id
_entity_poly.type
_entity_poly.pdbx_seq_one_letter_code
_entity_poly.pdbx_strand_id
1 'polypeptide(L)'
;MFDALRTALPNTTRRNLLRTLGVLSALPLTGYGLRHFLTDSQAADANPLCLLSATKTEGPYWIDEHLNRSDLTTDTTRSTVLQGLPLTLTLSVINASSSACSVARNVQIDVWHADAAGEYSDVSGNGQTSTVGQTFLRGYQLTDSTGTVTFKTIYPGWYRGRTAHIHVRARVFDAQGNTTYNFTTQLFFDDVITDSVYANAPYNSRGTRDTLNSTDMHYLDGDSSNLLLNLTSQETGGYVAVGSVGLVGLPDSIETENAFDITTTTTGNLDNLSLTGTLTVATNDVGTYGSLYVAAQIGEIWYINDGNGWLPYTDDFPAYSSGMLTDTHQLKILNSVNVSTLCGANVYAGYGQNVQDMLQKNQYKKVYTVPCQ
;
A
#
# COMPACT_ATOMS: atom_id res chain seq x y z
N MET A 1 7.36 19.93 25.87
CA MET A 1 7.59 18.52 25.50
C MET A 1 7.52 18.31 24.00
N PHE A 2 6.40 18.56 23.29
CA PHE A 2 6.35 18.33 21.83
C PHE A 2 7.38 19.14 21.03
N ASP A 3 7.63 20.41 21.36
CA ASP A 3 8.74 21.18 20.77
C ASP A 3 10.14 20.72 21.24
N ALA A 4 10.24 20.17 22.46
CA ALA A 4 11.50 19.64 23.03
C ALA A 4 11.87 18.27 22.43
N LEU A 5 10.90 17.40 22.21
CA LEU A 5 11.01 16.14 21.48
C LEU A 5 11.35 16.40 20.00
N ARG A 6 10.77 17.45 19.41
CA ARG A 6 11.08 17.89 18.04
C ARG A 6 12.52 18.40 17.88
N THR A 7 13.10 18.99 18.95
CA THR A 7 14.47 19.53 18.96
C THR A 7 15.54 18.54 19.43
N ALA A 8 15.15 17.45 20.11
CA ALA A 8 16.05 16.36 20.50
C ALA A 8 16.42 15.39 19.36
N LEU A 9 15.89 15.61 18.15
CA LEU A 9 16.18 14.78 16.98
C LEU A 9 17.34 15.35 16.17
N PRO A 10 18.36 14.55 15.81
CA PRO A 10 19.31 14.97 14.80
C PRO A 10 18.55 15.22 13.50
N ASN A 11 18.52 16.48 13.07
CA ASN A 11 18.14 16.87 11.73
C ASN A 11 19.06 16.15 10.72
N THR A 12 18.69 14.97 10.23
CA THR A 12 19.13 14.53 8.90
C THR A 12 18.25 15.22 7.86
N THR A 13 18.38 16.55 7.79
CA THR A 13 17.85 17.31 6.66
C THR A 13 18.82 17.18 5.49
N ARG A 14 18.27 16.75 4.35
CA ARG A 14 18.84 16.93 3.01
C ARG A 14 19.44 18.34 2.88
N ARG A 15 20.77 18.46 2.84
CA ARG A 15 21.49 19.49 2.09
C ARG A 15 22.98 19.19 1.98
N ASN A 16 23.49 19.37 0.76
CA ASN A 16 24.87 19.61 0.36
C ASN A 16 25.78 18.38 0.14
N LEU A 17 25.54 17.67 -0.97
CA LEU A 17 26.64 17.08 -1.73
C LEU A 17 26.86 17.88 -3.03
N LEU A 18 27.39 19.09 -2.89
CA LEU A 18 28.11 19.78 -3.96
C LEU A 18 29.45 20.22 -3.37
N ARG A 19 30.44 19.32 -3.45
CA ARG A 19 31.85 19.65 -3.29
C ARG A 19 32.53 19.46 -4.63
N THR A 20 32.63 20.58 -5.34
CA THR A 20 33.86 21.05 -6.00
C THR A 20 34.95 20.01 -6.25
N LEU A 21 35.07 19.60 -7.51
CA LEU A 21 36.36 19.29 -8.13
C LEU A 21 36.59 20.29 -9.25
N GLY A 22 37.45 21.27 -8.99
CA GLY A 22 38.17 21.96 -10.05
C GLY A 22 39.52 21.27 -10.22
N VAL A 23 39.96 21.06 -11.46
CA VAL A 23 41.20 21.60 -12.04
C VAL A 23 41.21 21.29 -13.54
N LEU A 24 41.60 22.32 -14.28
CA LEU A 24 41.76 22.42 -15.73
C LEU A 24 42.76 21.40 -16.30
N SER A 25 42.47 20.92 -17.51
CA SER A 25 43.50 20.71 -18.53
C SER A 25 43.00 21.25 -19.87
N ALA A 26 43.68 22.28 -20.36
CA ALA A 26 43.41 22.97 -21.62
C ALA A 26 43.92 22.17 -22.82
N LEU A 27 43.12 22.08 -23.88
CA LEU A 27 43.57 21.91 -25.28
C LEU A 27 42.57 22.63 -26.22
N PRO A 28 43.03 23.38 -27.24
CA PRO A 28 42.16 24.21 -28.09
C PRO A 28 41.75 23.54 -29.41
N LEU A 29 40.59 23.99 -29.90
CA LEU A 29 40.11 24.02 -31.30
C LEU A 29 39.72 22.68 -31.97
N THR A 30 38.42 22.48 -32.24
CA THR A 30 37.76 22.92 -33.48
C THR A 30 36.26 22.59 -33.45
N GLY A 31 35.43 23.58 -33.80
CA GLY A 31 34.31 23.40 -34.74
C GLY A 31 33.02 22.72 -34.26
N TYR A 32 31.91 23.41 -34.57
CA TYR A 32 30.52 22.94 -34.65
C TYR A 32 29.73 22.86 -33.35
N GLY A 33 28.77 23.77 -33.25
CA GLY A 33 27.88 23.91 -32.12
C GLY A 33 26.97 22.70 -31.92
N LEU A 34 26.80 22.33 -30.67
CA LEU A 34 25.53 21.82 -30.18
C LEU A 34 25.19 22.61 -28.93
N ARG A 35 24.16 23.45 -29.05
CA ARG A 35 23.30 23.77 -27.92
C ARG A 35 22.64 22.44 -27.52
N HIS A 36 23.26 21.70 -26.62
CA HIS A 36 22.58 20.60 -25.95
C HIS A 36 21.60 21.21 -24.97
N PHE A 37 20.34 21.18 -25.41
CA PHE A 37 19.17 21.28 -24.58
C PHE A 37 19.40 20.45 -23.31
N LEU A 38 19.46 21.13 -22.17
CA LEU A 38 19.10 20.51 -20.91
C LEU A 38 17.63 20.13 -21.07
N THR A 39 17.38 18.88 -21.46
CA THR A 39 16.07 18.27 -21.25
C THR A 39 15.92 18.18 -19.75
N ASP A 40 15.19 19.14 -19.19
CA ASP A 40 14.49 18.95 -17.93
C ASP A 40 13.70 17.65 -18.10
N SER A 41 14.17 16.58 -17.47
CA SER A 41 13.39 15.37 -17.32
C SER A 41 12.29 15.70 -16.31
N GLN A 42 11.28 16.43 -16.76
CA GLN A 42 9.97 16.33 -16.16
C GLN A 42 9.63 14.85 -16.24
N ALA A 43 9.62 14.19 -15.09
CA ALA A 43 8.86 12.96 -14.92
C ALA A 43 7.50 13.26 -15.55
N ALA A 44 7.23 12.64 -16.70
CA ALA A 44 5.91 12.66 -17.25
C ALA A 44 5.04 12.09 -16.13
N ASP A 45 4.15 12.92 -15.58
CA ASP A 45 2.97 12.43 -14.89
C ASP A 45 2.31 11.48 -15.89
N ALA A 46 2.61 10.19 -15.74
CA ALA A 46 1.94 9.13 -16.45
C ALA A 46 0.52 9.16 -15.88
N ASN A 47 -0.31 10.03 -16.42
CA ASN A 47 -1.74 10.00 -16.13
C ASN A 47 -2.16 8.57 -16.51
N PRO A 48 -2.49 7.71 -15.52
CA PRO A 48 -2.84 6.34 -15.82
C PRO A 48 -3.96 6.40 -16.85
N LEU A 49 -3.78 5.70 -17.96
CA LEU A 49 -4.79 5.62 -19.01
C LEU A 49 -6.12 5.32 -18.33
N CYS A 50 -7.05 6.28 -18.37
CA CYS A 50 -8.33 6.17 -17.70
C CYS A 50 -9.27 5.25 -18.48
N LEU A 51 -8.86 3.99 -18.53
CA LEU A 51 -9.48 2.91 -19.25
C LEU A 51 -10.07 1.96 -18.22
N LEU A 52 -11.35 1.66 -18.39
CA LEU A 52 -12.03 0.67 -17.58
C LEU A 52 -11.43 -0.70 -17.89
N SER A 53 -11.09 -1.47 -16.85
CA SER A 53 -10.66 -2.86 -17.04
C SER A 53 -11.87 -3.74 -17.29
N ALA A 54 -11.76 -4.65 -18.27
CA ALA A 54 -12.79 -5.65 -18.48
C ALA A 54 -12.84 -6.64 -17.30
N THR A 55 -14.04 -6.95 -16.82
CA THR A 55 -14.26 -8.05 -15.89
C THR A 55 -13.85 -9.36 -16.55
N LYS A 56 -13.15 -10.23 -15.81
CA LYS A 56 -12.80 -11.59 -16.25
C LYS A 56 -13.28 -12.61 -15.22
N THR A 57 -13.35 -13.87 -15.64
CA THR A 57 -13.67 -14.96 -14.71
C THR A 57 -12.65 -15.03 -13.57
N GLU A 58 -13.16 -15.33 -12.38
CA GLU A 58 -12.35 -15.72 -11.21
C GLU A 58 -11.56 -17.01 -11.49
N GLY A 59 -12.12 -17.90 -12.30
CA GLY A 59 -11.57 -19.24 -12.50
C GLY A 59 -11.69 -20.11 -11.25
N PRO A 60 -11.24 -21.37 -11.33
CA PRO A 60 -11.49 -22.38 -10.29
C PRO A 60 -10.50 -22.34 -9.12
N TYR A 61 -9.58 -21.37 -9.10
CA TYR A 61 -8.41 -21.37 -8.22
C TYR A 61 -8.40 -20.21 -7.21
N TRP A 62 -9.48 -19.45 -7.10
CA TRP A 62 -9.61 -18.45 -6.06
C TRP A 62 -9.80 -19.09 -4.69
N ILE A 63 -8.98 -18.64 -3.74
CA ILE A 63 -9.04 -19.04 -2.32
C ILE A 63 -8.68 -17.80 -1.52
N ASP A 64 -9.57 -17.40 -0.61
CA ASP A 64 -9.37 -16.24 0.26
C ASP A 64 -8.66 -16.66 1.56
N GLU A 65 -7.34 -16.73 1.49
CA GLU A 65 -6.47 -17.11 2.62
C GLU A 65 -6.20 -15.94 3.58
N HIS A 66 -6.75 -14.75 3.29
CA HIS A 66 -6.53 -13.53 4.08
C HIS A 66 -5.04 -13.17 4.31
N LEU A 67 -4.22 -13.36 3.27
CA LEU A 67 -2.76 -13.15 3.32
C LEU A 67 -2.37 -11.71 2.97
N ASN A 68 -2.21 -10.87 3.99
CA ASN A 68 -1.66 -9.52 3.83
C ASN A 68 -0.13 -9.57 3.67
N ARG A 69 0.36 -9.70 2.44
CA ARG A 69 1.79 -9.71 2.12
C ARG A 69 2.08 -9.15 0.73
N SER A 70 3.18 -8.42 0.62
CA SER A 70 3.69 -7.90 -0.65
C SER A 70 4.67 -8.85 -1.32
N ASP A 71 5.46 -9.64 -0.58
CA ASP A 71 6.26 -10.72 -1.15
C ASP A 71 5.45 -12.01 -1.20
N LEU A 72 5.01 -12.39 -2.41
CA LEU A 72 4.18 -13.57 -2.66
C LEU A 72 5.00 -14.86 -2.70
N THR A 73 6.33 -14.76 -2.58
CA THR A 73 7.26 -15.90 -2.56
C THR A 73 7.63 -16.32 -1.13
N THR A 74 7.14 -15.62 -0.10
CA THR A 74 7.48 -15.97 1.29
C THR A 74 6.91 -17.33 1.68
N ASP A 75 7.59 -17.98 2.63
CA ASP A 75 7.12 -19.20 3.30
C ASP A 75 6.89 -20.41 2.37
N THR A 76 7.43 -20.35 1.14
CA THR A 76 7.41 -21.47 0.19
C THR A 76 8.74 -22.23 0.20
N THR A 77 8.66 -23.55 0.07
CA THR A 77 9.82 -24.41 -0.18
C THR A 77 9.83 -24.95 -1.62
N ARG A 78 8.88 -24.49 -2.44
CA ARG A 78 8.64 -25.04 -3.77
C ARG A 78 9.66 -24.50 -4.77
N SER A 79 10.45 -25.39 -5.37
CA SER A 79 11.55 -25.02 -6.26
C SER A 79 11.12 -24.19 -7.47
N THR A 80 9.95 -24.49 -8.06
CA THR A 80 9.36 -23.75 -9.19
C THR A 80 8.92 -22.33 -8.82
N VAL A 81 8.81 -22.02 -7.52
CA VAL A 81 8.64 -20.65 -7.02
C VAL A 81 9.99 -20.02 -6.76
N LEU A 82 10.86 -20.70 -6.00
CA LEU A 82 12.18 -20.17 -5.60
C LEU A 82 13.13 -19.92 -6.79
N GLN A 83 12.96 -20.66 -7.89
CA GLN A 83 13.75 -20.54 -9.12
C GLN A 83 13.01 -19.81 -10.25
N GLY A 84 11.75 -19.41 -10.02
CA GLY A 84 10.98 -18.65 -11.01
C GLY A 84 11.65 -17.31 -11.32
N LEU A 85 11.45 -16.80 -12.53
CA LEU A 85 12.03 -15.53 -12.96
C LEU A 85 11.42 -14.40 -12.11
N PRO A 86 12.22 -13.62 -11.36
CA PRO A 86 11.70 -12.57 -10.49
C PRO A 86 10.85 -11.55 -11.24
N LEU A 87 9.74 -11.15 -10.64
CA LEU A 87 8.81 -10.16 -11.16
C LEU A 87 8.40 -9.20 -10.03
N THR A 88 8.65 -7.91 -10.20
CA THR A 88 8.03 -6.88 -9.36
C THR A 88 6.77 -6.39 -10.08
N LEU A 89 5.60 -6.68 -9.52
CA LEU A 89 4.32 -6.26 -10.08
C LEU A 89 3.84 -5.00 -9.37
N THR A 90 3.69 -3.90 -10.11
CA THR A 90 3.11 -2.65 -9.61
C THR A 90 1.81 -2.37 -10.34
N LEU A 91 0.72 -2.22 -9.58
CA LEU A 91 -0.61 -1.94 -10.13
C LEU A 91 -1.11 -0.59 -9.61
N SER A 92 -1.46 0.29 -10.53
CA SER A 92 -2.22 1.50 -10.22
C SER A 92 -3.70 1.22 -10.36
N VAL A 93 -4.50 1.61 -9.38
CA VAL A 93 -5.94 1.40 -9.36
C VAL A 93 -6.61 2.75 -9.45
N ILE A 94 -7.50 2.87 -10.43
CA ILE A 94 -8.15 4.13 -10.75
C ILE A 94 -9.66 3.98 -10.67
N ASN A 95 -10.34 5.00 -10.18
CA ASN A 95 -11.77 5.15 -10.42
C ASN A 95 -11.97 5.86 -11.76
N ALA A 96 -12.35 5.09 -12.76
CA ALA A 96 -12.74 5.55 -14.08
C ALA A 96 -14.22 5.95 -14.07
N SER A 97 -14.57 7.00 -13.31
CA SER A 97 -15.93 7.55 -13.33
C SER A 97 -16.19 8.31 -14.63
N SER A 98 -17.46 8.45 -15.01
CA SER A 98 -17.87 9.16 -16.23
C SER A 98 -17.57 10.67 -16.23
N SER A 99 -17.18 11.24 -15.08
CA SER A 99 -16.96 12.68 -14.91
C SER A 99 -15.53 13.07 -14.52
N ALA A 100 -14.75 12.13 -13.97
CA ALA A 100 -13.35 12.33 -13.60
C ALA A 100 -12.63 10.99 -13.39
N CYS A 101 -11.32 11.00 -13.58
CA CYS A 101 -10.42 9.88 -13.30
C CYS A 101 -9.61 10.21 -12.06
N SER A 102 -9.73 9.37 -11.03
CA SER A 102 -9.07 9.58 -9.75
C SER A 102 -8.32 8.31 -9.36
N VAL A 103 -7.35 8.44 -8.44
CA VAL A 103 -6.72 7.27 -7.82
C VAL A 103 -7.67 6.65 -6.80
N ALA A 104 -7.78 5.32 -6.81
CA ALA A 104 -8.62 4.58 -5.88
C ALA A 104 -7.77 4.08 -4.69
N ARG A 105 -7.98 4.65 -3.51
CA ARG A 105 -7.19 4.39 -2.29
C ARG A 105 -7.90 3.39 -1.38
N ASN A 106 -7.17 2.66 -0.54
CA ASN A 106 -7.74 1.67 0.39
C ASN A 106 -8.57 0.57 -0.30
N VAL A 107 -8.34 0.32 -1.59
CA VAL A 107 -8.92 -0.83 -2.30
C VAL A 107 -8.03 -2.03 -2.03
N GLN A 108 -8.62 -3.12 -1.53
CA GLN A 108 -7.91 -4.37 -1.39
C GLN A 108 -7.72 -5.00 -2.77
N ILE A 109 -6.46 -5.20 -3.16
CA ILE A 109 -6.07 -5.87 -4.38
C ILE A 109 -5.50 -7.22 -4.03
N ASP A 110 -6.28 -8.26 -4.27
CA ASP A 110 -5.86 -9.65 -4.16
C ASP A 110 -5.25 -10.11 -5.48
N VAL A 111 -4.13 -10.80 -5.39
CA VAL A 111 -3.40 -11.37 -6.52
C VAL A 111 -3.20 -12.86 -6.30
N TRP A 112 -3.44 -13.66 -7.34
CA TRP A 112 -3.05 -15.06 -7.39
C TRP A 112 -2.66 -15.49 -8.80
N HIS A 113 -1.66 -16.37 -8.89
CA HIS A 113 -1.27 -16.95 -10.18
C HIS A 113 -0.56 -18.29 -10.01
N ALA A 114 -0.33 -18.96 -11.15
CA ALA A 114 0.41 -20.20 -11.20
C ALA A 114 1.92 -19.99 -10.95
N ASP A 115 2.58 -21.01 -10.41
CA ASP A 115 4.03 -21.09 -10.39
C ASP A 115 4.64 -21.29 -11.80
N ALA A 116 5.96 -21.39 -11.89
CA ALA A 116 6.64 -21.60 -13.17
C ALA A 116 6.27 -22.92 -13.88
N ALA A 117 5.69 -23.90 -13.17
CA ALA A 117 5.21 -25.15 -13.73
C ALA A 117 3.71 -25.12 -14.10
N GLY A 118 3.01 -23.99 -13.91
CA GLY A 118 1.59 -23.86 -14.22
C GLY A 118 0.67 -24.36 -13.10
N GLU A 119 1.17 -24.47 -11.87
CA GLU A 119 0.46 -25.02 -10.72
C GLU A 119 0.06 -23.90 -9.74
N TYR A 120 -1.19 -23.93 -9.28
CA TYR A 120 -1.71 -23.00 -8.27
C TYR A 120 -1.53 -23.58 -6.87
N SER A 121 -1.33 -22.72 -5.87
CA SER A 121 -1.22 -23.13 -4.47
C SER A 121 -2.59 -23.44 -3.87
N ASP A 122 -2.64 -24.23 -2.79
CA ASP A 122 -3.83 -24.63 -2.03
C ASP A 122 -4.95 -25.31 -2.85
N VAL A 123 -4.59 -25.96 -3.97
CA VAL A 123 -5.59 -26.61 -4.83
C VAL A 123 -5.24 -28.09 -5.04
N SER A 124 -6.28 -28.91 -5.13
CA SER A 124 -6.20 -30.27 -5.66
C SER A 124 -7.14 -30.44 -6.85
N GLY A 125 -6.73 -31.14 -7.90
CA GLY A 125 -7.55 -31.40 -9.09
C GLY A 125 -7.15 -30.57 -10.32
N ASN A 126 -8.00 -30.56 -11.34
CA ASN A 126 -7.79 -29.85 -12.62
C ASN A 126 -6.49 -30.20 -13.37
N GLY A 127 -5.99 -31.43 -13.19
CA GLY A 127 -4.79 -31.93 -13.86
C GLY A 127 -3.47 -31.46 -13.25
N GLN A 128 -3.53 -30.82 -12.08
CA GLN A 128 -2.38 -30.30 -11.35
C GLN A 128 -2.04 -31.21 -10.15
N THR A 129 -0.79 -31.15 -9.69
CA THR A 129 -0.35 -31.85 -8.47
C THR A 129 -1.00 -31.21 -7.25
N SER A 130 -1.38 -32.00 -6.24
CA SER A 130 -1.97 -31.43 -5.02
C SER A 130 -0.99 -30.47 -4.32
N THR A 131 -1.43 -29.25 -4.11
CA THR A 131 -0.70 -28.18 -3.40
C THR A 131 -1.46 -27.69 -2.16
N VAL A 132 -2.47 -28.46 -1.71
CA VAL A 132 -3.28 -28.15 -0.52
C VAL A 132 -2.39 -27.82 0.69
N GLY A 133 -2.70 -26.72 1.38
CA GLY A 133 -1.96 -26.17 2.51
C GLY A 133 -0.73 -25.34 2.13
N GLN A 134 -0.41 -25.19 0.84
CA GLN A 134 0.64 -24.29 0.37
C GLN A 134 0.02 -22.97 -0.09
N THR A 135 0.63 -21.84 0.28
CA THR A 135 0.03 -20.51 0.05
C THR A 135 0.83 -19.64 -0.93
N PHE A 136 1.81 -20.21 -1.64
CA PHE A 136 2.70 -19.46 -2.53
C PHE A 136 1.93 -18.68 -3.62
N LEU A 137 2.50 -17.56 -4.06
CA LEU A 137 2.01 -16.76 -5.20
C LEU A 137 0.58 -16.25 -5.03
N ARG A 138 0.18 -16.04 -3.78
CA ARG A 138 -1.11 -15.48 -3.35
C ARG A 138 -0.91 -14.47 -2.24
N GLY A 139 -1.63 -13.36 -2.31
CA GLY A 139 -1.64 -12.34 -1.28
C GLY A 139 -2.46 -11.12 -1.68
N TYR A 140 -2.65 -10.22 -0.74
CA TYR A 140 -3.30 -8.96 -1.00
C TYR A 140 -2.53 -7.79 -0.39
N GLN A 141 -2.75 -6.61 -0.94
CA GLN A 141 -2.34 -5.32 -0.40
C GLN A 141 -3.50 -4.34 -0.52
N LEU A 142 -3.53 -3.31 0.33
CA LEU A 142 -4.40 -2.16 0.13
C LEU A 142 -3.69 -1.14 -0.75
N THR A 143 -4.41 -0.50 -1.67
CA THR A 143 -3.84 0.61 -2.45
C THR A 143 -3.47 1.78 -1.55
N ASP A 144 -2.28 2.32 -1.77
CA ASP A 144 -1.75 3.45 -1.00
C ASP A 144 -2.39 4.79 -1.40
N SER A 145 -1.86 5.91 -0.88
CA SER A 145 -2.35 7.25 -1.21
C SER A 145 -2.24 7.63 -2.69
N THR A 146 -1.43 6.92 -3.47
CA THR A 146 -1.30 7.08 -4.92
C THR A 146 -2.19 6.12 -5.70
N GLY A 147 -3.00 5.32 -5.01
CA GLY A 147 -3.81 4.26 -5.60
C GLY A 147 -2.98 3.07 -6.07
N THR A 148 -1.78 2.87 -5.51
CA THR A 148 -0.84 1.86 -6.00
C THR A 148 -0.66 0.71 -5.02
N VAL A 149 -0.49 -0.50 -5.55
CA VAL A 149 0.03 -1.67 -4.81
C VAL A 149 1.26 -2.21 -5.52
N THR A 150 2.21 -2.77 -4.76
CA THR A 150 3.38 -3.44 -5.31
C THR A 150 3.58 -4.80 -4.67
N PHE A 151 3.79 -5.82 -5.50
CA PHE A 151 4.08 -7.18 -5.10
C PHE A 151 5.43 -7.64 -5.65
N LYS A 152 6.17 -8.39 -4.85
CA LYS A 152 7.29 -9.21 -5.32
C LYS A 152 6.77 -10.62 -5.57
N THR A 153 6.99 -11.11 -6.78
CA THR A 153 6.53 -12.43 -7.22
C THR A 153 7.46 -13.00 -8.30
N ILE A 154 7.01 -13.99 -9.06
CA ILE A 154 7.67 -14.54 -10.24
C ILE A 154 6.80 -14.40 -11.49
N TYR A 155 7.42 -14.46 -12.67
CA TYR A 155 6.69 -14.59 -13.93
C TYR A 155 5.86 -15.89 -13.91
N PRO A 156 4.55 -15.86 -14.21
CA PRO A 156 3.70 -17.04 -14.12
C PRO A 156 4.03 -18.07 -15.20
N GLY A 157 3.92 -19.36 -14.87
CA GLY A 157 3.93 -20.43 -15.87
C GLY A 157 2.58 -20.58 -16.58
N TRP A 158 2.54 -21.39 -17.63
CA TRP A 158 1.32 -21.70 -18.38
C TRP A 158 0.74 -23.05 -17.97
N TYR A 159 -0.57 -23.18 -18.09
CA TYR A 159 -1.27 -24.46 -18.00
C TYR A 159 -2.19 -24.63 -19.21
N ARG A 160 -2.51 -25.89 -19.51
CA ARG A 160 -3.15 -26.29 -20.76
C ARG A 160 -4.37 -25.43 -21.08
N GLY A 161 -4.41 -24.86 -22.28
CA GLY A 161 -5.52 -24.07 -22.78
C GLY A 161 -5.51 -22.60 -22.34
N ARG A 162 -4.49 -22.14 -21.61
CA ARG A 162 -4.40 -20.77 -21.09
C ARG A 162 -3.05 -20.12 -21.38
N THR A 163 -3.08 -18.85 -21.78
CA THR A 163 -1.86 -18.02 -21.87
C THR A 163 -1.35 -17.62 -20.48
N ALA A 164 -0.14 -17.05 -20.38
CA ALA A 164 0.42 -16.56 -19.12
C ALA A 164 -0.43 -15.41 -18.55
N HIS A 165 -0.82 -15.50 -17.28
CA HIS A 165 -1.67 -14.47 -16.66
C HIS A 165 -1.51 -14.40 -15.14
N ILE A 166 -1.91 -13.28 -14.58
CA ILE A 166 -2.08 -13.03 -13.16
C ILE A 166 -3.54 -12.65 -12.92
N HIS A 167 -4.20 -13.31 -11.97
CA HIS A 167 -5.54 -12.90 -11.57
C HIS A 167 -5.47 -11.74 -10.58
N VAL A 168 -6.43 -10.82 -10.69
CA VAL A 168 -6.58 -9.67 -9.82
C VAL A 168 -8.02 -9.56 -9.36
N ARG A 169 -8.23 -9.36 -8.06
CA ARG A 169 -9.52 -9.05 -7.49
C ARG A 169 -9.43 -7.77 -6.67
N ALA A 170 -10.31 -6.82 -6.97
CA ALA A 170 -10.46 -5.57 -6.24
C ALA A 170 -11.67 -5.65 -5.31
N ARG A 171 -11.45 -5.42 -4.02
CA ARG A 171 -12.49 -5.47 -2.98
C ARG A 171 -12.50 -4.21 -2.14
N VAL A 172 -13.68 -3.78 -1.76
CA VAL A 172 -13.90 -2.74 -0.73
C VAL A 172 -14.82 -3.34 0.33
N PHE A 173 -14.56 -2.98 1.58
CA PHE A 173 -15.31 -3.45 2.73
C PHE A 173 -15.91 -2.27 3.50
N ASP A 174 -17.07 -2.47 4.13
CA ASP A 174 -17.60 -1.53 5.12
C ASP A 174 -16.88 -1.66 6.47
N ALA A 175 -17.23 -0.78 7.42
CA ALA A 175 -16.66 -0.79 8.77
C ALA A 175 -17.00 -2.06 9.59
N GLN A 176 -17.94 -2.87 9.13
CA GLN A 176 -18.30 -4.16 9.73
C GLN A 176 -17.58 -5.34 9.06
N GLY A 177 -16.77 -5.08 8.04
CA GLY A 177 -16.05 -6.09 7.27
C GLY A 177 -16.86 -6.76 6.17
N ASN A 178 -18.07 -6.27 5.84
CA ASN A 178 -18.83 -6.81 4.72
C ASN A 178 -18.28 -6.26 3.39
N THR A 179 -18.17 -7.11 2.37
CA THR A 179 -17.77 -6.67 1.04
C THR A 179 -18.85 -5.78 0.40
N THR A 180 -18.50 -4.53 0.12
CA THR A 180 -19.38 -3.53 -0.53
C THR A 180 -19.05 -3.34 -2.01
N TYR A 181 -17.84 -3.70 -2.42
CA TYR A 181 -17.41 -3.70 -3.82
C TYR A 181 -16.62 -4.96 -4.12
N ASN A 182 -16.84 -5.55 -5.29
CA ASN A 182 -16.13 -6.74 -5.73
C ASN A 182 -15.99 -6.77 -7.26
N PHE A 183 -14.75 -6.76 -7.73
CA PHE A 183 -14.42 -6.80 -9.16
C PHE A 183 -13.28 -7.78 -9.40
N THR A 184 -13.39 -8.59 -10.45
CA THR A 184 -12.35 -9.56 -10.81
C THR A 184 -11.92 -9.36 -12.25
N THR A 185 -10.62 -9.36 -12.48
CA THR A 185 -10.01 -9.31 -13.82
C THR A 185 -8.77 -10.21 -13.89
N GLN A 186 -8.12 -10.21 -15.05
CA GLN A 186 -6.88 -10.93 -15.28
C GLN A 186 -5.95 -10.03 -16.09
N LEU A 187 -4.67 -10.04 -15.71
CA LEU A 187 -3.59 -9.32 -16.39
C LEU A 187 -2.73 -10.31 -17.15
N PHE A 188 -2.29 -9.91 -18.33
CA PHE A 188 -1.64 -10.76 -19.31
C PHE A 188 -0.29 -10.16 -19.72
N PHE A 189 0.49 -10.96 -20.44
CA PHE A 189 1.84 -10.61 -20.85
C PHE A 189 1.97 -10.64 -22.36
N ASP A 190 2.85 -9.82 -22.91
CA ASP A 190 3.19 -9.89 -24.33
C ASP A 190 3.73 -11.29 -24.69
N ASP A 191 3.27 -11.81 -25.84
CA ASP A 191 3.60 -13.18 -26.25
C ASP A 191 5.10 -13.33 -26.60
N VAL A 192 5.74 -12.30 -27.15
CA VAL A 192 7.17 -12.32 -27.49
C VAL A 192 8.03 -12.36 -26.23
N ILE A 193 7.64 -11.59 -25.20
CA ILE A 193 8.30 -11.64 -23.89
C ILE A 193 8.09 -13.02 -23.25
N THR A 194 6.86 -13.54 -23.29
CA THR A 194 6.52 -14.85 -22.73
C THR A 194 7.35 -15.96 -23.36
N ASP A 195 7.48 -15.98 -24.69
CA ASP A 195 8.29 -16.98 -25.39
C ASP A 195 9.77 -16.90 -25.00
N SER A 196 10.29 -15.68 -24.79
CA SER A 196 11.66 -15.46 -24.32
C SER A 196 11.87 -15.98 -22.89
N VAL A 197 10.90 -15.78 -22.00
CA VAL A 197 10.94 -16.33 -20.63
C VAL A 197 10.88 -17.85 -20.66
N TYR A 198 9.97 -18.43 -21.45
CA TYR A 198 9.74 -19.87 -21.50
C TYR A 198 10.86 -20.66 -22.18
N ALA A 199 11.78 -20.01 -22.90
CA ALA A 199 13.01 -20.62 -23.39
C ALA A 199 14.03 -20.96 -22.28
N ASN A 200 13.87 -20.38 -21.09
CA ASN A 200 14.83 -20.50 -19.99
C ASN A 200 14.30 -21.38 -18.85
N ALA A 201 15.22 -21.94 -18.06
CA ALA A 201 14.85 -22.66 -16.84
C ALA A 201 14.22 -21.70 -15.80
N PRO A 202 13.26 -22.17 -14.97
CA PRO A 202 12.69 -23.53 -14.95
C PRO A 202 11.56 -23.75 -15.97
N TYR A 203 11.10 -22.70 -16.67
CA TYR A 203 9.93 -22.74 -17.55
C TYR A 203 10.09 -23.69 -18.74
N ASN A 204 11.30 -23.80 -19.29
CA ASN A 204 11.59 -24.64 -20.45
C ASN A 204 11.36 -26.14 -20.23
N SER A 205 11.16 -26.59 -18.99
CA SER A 205 10.81 -27.99 -18.69
C SER A 205 9.38 -28.35 -19.07
N ARG A 206 8.50 -27.36 -19.33
CA ARG A 206 7.09 -27.57 -19.72
C ARG A 206 6.91 -27.79 -21.22
N GLY A 207 7.94 -27.51 -22.02
CA GLY A 207 7.84 -27.47 -23.48
C GLY A 207 7.05 -26.26 -23.99
N THR A 208 6.68 -26.31 -25.26
CA THR A 208 5.96 -25.21 -25.93
C THR A 208 4.53 -25.08 -25.40
N ARG A 209 4.13 -23.85 -25.04
CA ARG A 209 2.75 -23.53 -24.64
C ARG A 209 1.77 -23.76 -25.79
N ASP A 210 0.54 -24.17 -25.46
CA ASP A 210 -0.51 -24.47 -26.44
C ASP A 210 -1.44 -23.29 -26.75
N THR A 211 -1.39 -22.23 -25.94
CA THR A 211 -2.26 -21.06 -26.07
C THR A 211 -1.46 -19.76 -26.02
N LEU A 212 -1.75 -18.88 -26.98
CA LEU A 212 -1.26 -17.50 -27.07
C LEU A 212 -2.38 -16.54 -26.64
N ASN A 213 -2.08 -15.25 -26.44
CA ASN A 213 -3.13 -14.28 -26.15
C ASN A 213 -4.20 -14.24 -27.25
N SER A 214 -3.79 -14.35 -28.52
CA SER A 214 -4.69 -14.37 -29.67
C SER A 214 -5.60 -15.60 -29.76
N THR A 215 -5.38 -16.62 -28.92
CA THR A 215 -6.19 -17.85 -28.88
C THR A 215 -6.71 -18.18 -27.48
N ASP A 216 -6.44 -17.34 -26.48
CA ASP A 216 -6.97 -17.49 -25.12
C ASP A 216 -8.38 -16.91 -25.03
N MET A 217 -9.35 -17.75 -24.63
CA MET A 217 -10.76 -17.35 -24.58
C MET A 217 -11.02 -16.22 -23.58
N HIS A 218 -10.24 -16.11 -22.51
CA HIS A 218 -10.44 -15.08 -21.49
C HIS A 218 -9.72 -13.78 -21.86
N TYR A 219 -8.58 -13.84 -22.55
CA TYR A 219 -7.97 -12.64 -23.12
C TYR A 219 -8.91 -11.97 -24.13
N LEU A 220 -9.51 -12.75 -25.04
CA LEU A 220 -10.38 -12.28 -26.11
C LEU A 220 -11.80 -11.87 -25.66
N ASP A 221 -12.20 -12.22 -24.44
CA ASP A 221 -13.55 -11.93 -23.93
C ASP A 221 -13.70 -10.48 -23.47
N GLY A 222 -14.24 -9.61 -24.34
CA GLY A 222 -14.42 -8.18 -24.02
C GLY A 222 -13.20 -7.32 -24.36
N ASP A 223 -13.11 -6.13 -23.76
CA ASP A 223 -12.00 -5.21 -24.02
C ASP A 223 -10.69 -5.73 -23.40
N SER A 224 -9.60 -5.68 -24.16
CA SER A 224 -8.25 -6.06 -23.74
C SER A 224 -7.26 -4.90 -23.74
N SER A 225 -7.73 -3.68 -24.02
CA SER A 225 -6.92 -2.47 -24.22
C SER A 225 -5.99 -2.12 -23.05
N ASN A 226 -6.33 -2.53 -21.83
CA ASN A 226 -5.55 -2.28 -20.61
C ASN A 226 -5.20 -3.55 -19.81
N LEU A 227 -5.28 -4.74 -20.44
CA LEU A 227 -5.01 -6.00 -19.75
C LEU A 227 -3.56 -6.49 -19.91
N LEU A 228 -2.79 -5.92 -20.84
CA LEU A 228 -1.37 -6.24 -21.00
C LEU A 228 -0.51 -5.44 -20.02
N LEU A 229 0.35 -6.16 -19.29
CA LEU A 229 1.36 -5.56 -18.44
C LEU A 229 2.51 -4.98 -19.28
N ASN A 230 2.98 -3.79 -18.89
CA ASN A 230 4.19 -3.20 -19.46
C ASN A 230 5.42 -3.68 -18.69
N LEU A 231 6.33 -4.38 -19.36
CA LEU A 231 7.49 -5.02 -18.72
C LEU A 231 8.79 -4.28 -19.03
N THR A 232 9.55 -3.99 -17.97
CA THR A 232 10.90 -3.43 -18.06
C THR A 232 11.90 -4.38 -17.42
N SER A 233 12.87 -4.87 -18.21
CA SER A 233 13.94 -5.76 -17.72
C SER A 233 14.79 -5.08 -16.65
N GLN A 234 15.23 -5.84 -15.65
CA GLN A 234 16.11 -5.34 -14.59
C GLN A 234 17.54 -5.88 -14.75
N GLU A 235 18.55 -5.07 -14.43
CA GLU A 235 19.97 -5.48 -14.48
C GLU A 235 20.27 -6.65 -13.54
N THR A 236 19.56 -6.71 -12.42
CA THR A 236 19.64 -7.79 -11.42
C THR A 236 18.94 -9.09 -11.87
N GLY A 237 18.37 -9.11 -13.08
CA GLY A 237 17.52 -10.18 -13.59
C GLY A 237 16.05 -9.96 -13.28
N GLY A 238 15.18 -10.55 -14.11
CA GLY A 238 13.72 -10.41 -14.00
C GLY A 238 13.15 -9.14 -14.62
N TYR A 239 11.90 -8.83 -14.27
CA TYR A 239 11.16 -7.69 -14.80
C TYR A 239 10.48 -6.88 -13.70
N VAL A 240 10.32 -5.58 -13.94
CA VAL A 240 9.24 -4.78 -13.34
C VAL A 240 8.08 -4.79 -14.32
N ALA A 241 6.92 -5.26 -13.87
CA ALA A 241 5.66 -5.21 -14.61
C ALA A 241 4.76 -4.14 -14.03
N VAL A 242 4.34 -3.20 -14.88
CA VAL A 242 3.40 -2.12 -14.51
C VAL A 242 2.07 -2.34 -15.22
N GLY A 243 0.98 -2.27 -14.47
CA GLY A 243 -0.39 -2.38 -14.98
C GLY A 243 -1.32 -1.35 -14.35
N SER A 244 -2.48 -1.14 -14.98
CA SER A 244 -3.54 -0.28 -14.45
C SER A 244 -4.84 -1.07 -14.35
N VAL A 245 -5.52 -0.96 -13.21
CA VAL A 245 -6.86 -1.53 -12.99
C VAL A 245 -7.86 -0.40 -12.90
N GLY A 246 -8.63 -0.22 -13.98
CA GLY A 246 -9.70 0.76 -14.04
C GLY A 246 -11.00 0.20 -13.52
N LEU A 247 -11.51 0.82 -12.47
CA LEU A 247 -12.75 0.45 -11.79
C LEU A 247 -13.82 1.51 -11.99
N VAL A 248 -15.08 1.14 -11.80
CA VAL A 248 -16.20 2.09 -11.79
C VAL A 248 -17.19 1.67 -10.71
N GLY A 249 -17.93 2.65 -10.18
CA GLY A 249 -18.92 2.41 -9.12
C GLY A 249 -18.30 2.16 -7.75
N LEU A 250 -17.09 2.68 -7.52
CA LEU A 250 -16.45 2.65 -6.20
C LEU A 250 -17.20 3.58 -5.22
N PRO A 251 -17.23 3.26 -3.91
CA PRO A 251 -17.75 4.16 -2.89
C PRO A 251 -16.93 5.46 -2.78
N ASP A 252 -17.58 6.59 -2.48
CA ASP A 252 -16.93 7.91 -2.33
C ASP A 252 -15.77 7.94 -1.31
N SER A 253 -15.80 7.04 -0.32
CA SER A 253 -14.76 6.89 0.71
C SER A 253 -13.41 6.47 0.15
N ILE A 254 -13.36 5.93 -1.07
CA ILE A 254 -12.15 5.43 -1.74
C ILE A 254 -11.43 6.54 -2.53
N GLU A 255 -12.12 7.66 -2.81
CA GLU A 255 -11.58 8.77 -3.59
C GLU A 255 -11.10 9.95 -2.74
N THR A 256 -11.58 10.06 -1.51
CA THR A 256 -11.36 11.23 -0.65
C THR A 256 -10.08 11.12 0.16
N GLU A 257 -9.17 12.10 0.00
CA GLU A 257 -8.09 12.30 0.97
C GLU A 257 -8.66 12.90 2.26
N ASN A 258 -8.73 12.07 3.29
CA ASN A 258 -8.96 12.51 4.65
C ASN A 258 -7.63 13.05 5.18
N ALA A 259 -7.65 14.29 5.64
CA ALA A 259 -6.58 14.80 6.49
C ALA A 259 -6.75 14.23 7.90
N PHE A 260 -5.64 14.11 8.62
CA PHE A 260 -5.68 13.78 10.05
C PHE A 260 -6.57 14.78 10.80
N ASP A 261 -7.53 14.28 11.57
CA ASP A 261 -8.35 15.08 12.47
C ASP A 261 -8.72 14.31 13.73
N ILE A 262 -9.12 15.03 14.77
CA ILE A 262 -9.70 14.44 15.99
C ILE A 262 -10.89 15.29 16.42
N THR A 263 -12.05 14.65 16.49
CA THR A 263 -13.26 15.25 17.07
C THR A 263 -13.50 14.66 18.46
N THR A 264 -14.02 15.46 19.39
CA THR A 264 -14.25 15.00 20.76
C THR A 264 -15.60 15.42 21.31
N THR A 265 -16.13 14.59 22.20
CA THR A 265 -17.36 14.86 22.96
C THR A 265 -17.06 14.72 24.45
N THR A 266 -17.56 15.67 25.24
CA THR A 266 -17.50 15.63 26.70
C THR A 266 -18.86 15.34 27.32
N THR A 267 -18.88 14.57 28.39
CA THR A 267 -20.07 14.36 29.22
C THR A 267 -19.71 14.50 30.71
N GLY A 268 -20.70 14.82 31.54
CA GLY A 268 -20.50 15.06 32.97
C GLY A 268 -20.11 16.50 33.31
N ASN A 269 -19.50 16.67 34.47
CA ASN A 269 -18.97 17.93 34.99
C ASN A 269 -17.51 17.75 35.40
N LEU A 270 -16.84 18.79 35.92
CA LEU A 270 -15.42 18.69 36.26
C LEU A 270 -15.11 17.69 37.38
N ASP A 271 -16.07 17.31 38.23
CA ASP A 271 -15.85 16.30 39.27
C ASP A 271 -15.96 14.87 38.74
N ASN A 272 -16.53 14.69 37.55
CA ASN A 272 -16.78 13.39 36.92
C ASN A 272 -16.80 13.53 35.38
N LEU A 273 -15.71 14.01 34.81
CA LEU A 273 -15.62 14.32 33.39
C LEU A 273 -15.30 13.05 32.59
N SER A 274 -16.05 12.82 31.52
CA SER A 274 -15.67 11.87 30.47
C SER A 274 -15.40 12.61 29.16
N LEU A 275 -14.34 12.22 28.48
CA LEU A 275 -13.92 12.76 27.18
C LEU A 275 -13.67 11.59 26.25
N THR A 276 -14.48 11.49 25.20
CA THR A 276 -14.28 10.53 24.11
C THR A 276 -13.89 11.26 22.84
N GLY A 277 -13.12 10.60 21.98
CA GLY A 277 -12.71 11.16 20.70
C GLY A 277 -12.84 10.17 19.55
N THR A 278 -13.12 10.70 18.36
CA THR A 278 -12.93 9.98 17.10
C THR A 278 -11.72 10.57 16.40
N LEU A 279 -10.66 9.79 16.29
CA LEU A 279 -9.46 10.12 15.52
C LEU A 279 -9.66 9.63 14.10
N THR A 280 -9.52 10.52 13.12
CA THR A 280 -9.47 10.21 11.69
C THR A 280 -8.02 10.12 11.26
N VAL A 281 -7.62 8.98 10.71
CA VAL A 281 -6.27 8.77 10.18
C VAL A 281 -6.19 9.42 8.80
N ALA A 282 -5.07 10.09 8.52
CA ALA A 282 -4.86 10.64 7.20
C ALA A 282 -4.79 9.51 6.17
N THR A 283 -5.42 9.66 5.01
CA THR A 283 -5.59 8.55 4.05
C THR A 283 -4.27 7.88 3.66
N ASN A 284 -3.16 8.63 3.66
CA ASN A 284 -1.83 8.12 3.36
C ASN A 284 -1.21 7.20 4.42
N ASP A 285 -1.76 7.15 5.63
CA ASP A 285 -1.29 6.26 6.68
C ASP A 285 -2.28 5.11 6.99
N VAL A 286 -3.46 5.11 6.39
CA VAL A 286 -4.44 4.02 6.55
C VAL A 286 -3.86 2.70 6.02
N GLY A 287 -4.13 1.60 6.73
CA GLY A 287 -3.62 0.26 6.42
C GLY A 287 -2.19 0.00 6.88
N THR A 288 -1.45 1.04 7.30
CA THR A 288 -0.12 0.87 7.88
C THR A 288 -0.20 0.45 9.35
N TYR A 289 0.84 -0.21 9.86
CA TYR A 289 0.94 -0.52 11.28
C TYR A 289 1.43 0.72 12.05
N GLY A 290 0.77 1.07 13.15
CA GLY A 290 1.14 2.24 13.96
C GLY A 290 0.56 2.22 15.36
N SER A 291 0.71 3.34 16.04
CA SER A 291 0.35 3.55 17.44
C SER A 291 -0.50 4.81 17.60
N LEU A 292 -1.46 4.75 18.52
CA LEU A 292 -2.21 5.91 19.00
C LEU A 292 -1.55 6.44 20.27
N TYR A 293 -1.62 7.75 20.48
CA TYR A 293 -0.97 8.44 21.58
C TYR A 293 -1.95 9.40 22.26
N VAL A 294 -1.96 9.41 23.59
CA VAL A 294 -2.79 10.29 24.41
C VAL A 294 -1.93 10.89 25.52
N ALA A 295 -1.99 12.21 25.69
CA ALA A 295 -1.20 12.92 26.69
C ALA A 295 -1.96 14.09 27.30
N ALA A 296 -1.57 14.50 28.50
CA ALA A 296 -2.09 15.66 29.19
C ALA A 296 -0.95 16.50 29.74
N GLN A 297 -1.09 17.81 29.67
CA GLN A 297 -0.18 18.78 30.25
C GLN A 297 -0.87 19.49 31.40
N ILE A 298 -0.28 19.39 32.59
CA ILE A 298 -0.75 20.05 33.82
C ILE A 298 0.39 20.93 34.31
N GLY A 299 0.27 22.24 34.10
CA GLY A 299 1.39 23.16 34.28
C GLY A 299 2.57 22.78 33.38
N GLU A 300 3.73 22.50 33.98
CA GLU A 300 4.94 22.08 33.28
C GLU A 300 5.07 20.56 33.13
N ILE A 301 4.26 19.80 33.86
CA ILE A 301 4.36 18.34 33.92
C ILE A 301 3.49 17.72 32.82
N TRP A 302 4.06 16.74 32.14
CA TRP A 302 3.36 15.93 31.15
C TRP A 302 3.00 14.57 31.73
N TYR A 303 1.80 14.12 31.40
CA TYR A 303 1.30 12.79 31.71
C TYR A 303 0.93 12.08 30.41
N ILE A 304 1.34 10.83 30.26
CA ILE A 304 1.06 9.99 29.09
C ILE A 304 0.07 8.90 29.51
N ASN A 305 -0.90 8.61 28.65
CA ASN A 305 -1.84 7.52 28.87
C ASN A 305 -1.45 6.32 27.99
N ASP A 306 -1.09 5.21 28.62
CA ASP A 306 -0.62 3.96 27.98
C ASP A 306 -1.76 2.98 27.66
N GLY A 307 -3.01 3.42 27.81
CA GLY A 307 -4.21 2.59 27.66
C GLY A 307 -4.68 1.93 28.96
N ASN A 308 -3.81 1.80 29.96
CA ASN A 308 -4.14 1.26 31.29
C ASN A 308 -4.28 2.38 32.33
N GLY A 309 -3.52 3.46 32.19
CA GLY A 309 -3.57 4.58 33.13
C GLY A 309 -2.70 5.77 32.70
N TRP A 310 -2.68 6.79 33.55
CA TRP A 310 -1.88 8.00 33.36
C TRP A 310 -0.56 7.90 34.11
N LEU A 311 0.55 8.07 33.39
CA LEU A 311 1.91 8.01 33.92
C LEU A 311 2.58 9.38 33.75
N PRO A 312 3.36 9.87 34.72
CA PRO A 312 4.19 11.06 34.49
C PRO A 312 5.23 10.74 33.41
N TYR A 313 5.52 11.71 32.55
CA TYR A 313 6.54 11.56 31.52
C TYR A 313 7.94 11.46 32.12
N THR A 314 8.67 10.40 31.75
CA THR A 314 10.05 10.11 32.19
C THR A 314 10.94 9.73 31.01
N ASP A 315 10.90 10.52 29.94
CA ASP A 315 11.60 10.27 28.66
C ASP A 315 11.10 9.09 27.82
N ASP A 316 10.07 8.38 28.29
CA ASP A 316 9.32 7.38 27.52
C ASP A 316 7.93 7.88 27.17
N PHE A 317 7.46 7.53 25.98
CA PHE A 317 6.14 7.88 25.46
C PHE A 317 5.44 6.60 25.00
N PRO A 318 4.89 5.80 25.93
CA PRO A 318 4.20 4.58 25.59
C PRO A 318 2.97 4.87 24.71
N ALA A 319 2.68 3.94 23.80
CA ALA A 319 1.48 3.98 22.99
C ALA A 319 0.24 3.74 23.86
N TYR A 320 -0.83 4.49 23.60
CA TYR A 320 -2.16 4.22 24.15
C TYR A 320 -2.72 2.90 23.62
N SER A 321 -2.48 2.63 22.33
CA SER A 321 -2.75 1.36 21.67
C SER A 321 -1.89 1.25 20.40
N SER A 322 -1.71 0.04 19.88
CA SER A 322 -0.99 -0.19 18.61
C SER A 322 -1.71 -1.24 17.78
N GLY A 323 -1.59 -1.12 16.45
CA GLY A 323 -2.26 -2.00 15.50
C GLY A 323 -2.27 -1.42 14.09
N MET A 324 -3.05 -2.02 13.20
CA MET A 324 -3.30 -1.47 11.89
C MET A 324 -4.12 -0.18 12.02
N LEU A 325 -3.68 0.89 11.36
CA LEU A 325 -4.38 2.16 11.33
C LEU A 325 -5.58 2.06 10.37
N THR A 326 -6.79 1.89 10.92
CA THR A 326 -8.05 2.03 10.18
C THR A 326 -8.40 3.50 9.94
N ASP A 327 -9.36 3.78 9.05
CA ASP A 327 -9.81 5.15 8.74
C ASP A 327 -10.16 5.98 9.97
N THR A 328 -10.76 5.34 10.99
CA THR A 328 -11.05 5.98 12.27
C THR A 328 -10.71 5.09 13.46
N HIS A 329 -10.41 5.73 14.61
CA HIS A 329 -10.21 5.09 15.90
C HIS A 329 -11.01 5.80 17.00
N GLN A 330 -11.67 5.01 17.85
CA GLN A 330 -12.37 5.54 19.02
C GLN A 330 -11.42 5.61 20.22
N LEU A 331 -11.30 6.79 20.82
CA LEU A 331 -10.45 7.06 21.97
C LEU A 331 -11.31 7.29 23.22
N LYS A 332 -11.05 6.52 24.27
CA LYS A 332 -11.56 6.81 25.62
C LYS A 332 -10.47 7.57 26.37
N ILE A 333 -10.48 8.89 26.25
CA ILE A 333 -9.39 9.75 26.70
C ILE A 333 -9.48 9.99 28.22
N LEU A 334 -10.65 10.43 28.68
CA LEU A 334 -11.00 10.52 30.10
C LEU A 334 -12.26 9.72 30.36
N ASN A 335 -12.28 8.96 31.45
CA ASN A 335 -13.42 8.12 31.83
C ASN A 335 -13.79 8.40 33.29
N SER A 336 -14.79 9.24 33.50
CA SER A 336 -15.31 9.58 34.83
C SER A 336 -14.23 10.06 35.81
N VAL A 337 -13.37 10.99 35.36
CA VAL A 337 -12.24 11.49 36.14
C VAL A 337 -12.57 12.85 36.76
N ASN A 338 -12.18 13.06 38.02
CA ASN A 338 -12.23 14.38 38.64
C ASN A 338 -11.06 15.23 38.14
N VAL A 339 -11.38 16.32 37.45
CA VAL A 339 -10.44 17.32 36.92
C VAL A 339 -10.71 18.72 37.47
N SER A 340 -11.53 18.88 38.52
CA SER A 340 -11.96 20.20 39.02
C SER A 340 -10.83 21.04 39.59
N THR A 341 -9.71 20.42 39.97
CA THR A 341 -8.49 21.10 40.43
C THR A 341 -7.46 21.35 39.34
N LEU A 342 -7.73 20.93 38.10
CA LEU A 342 -6.78 20.92 36.98
C LEU A 342 -7.04 22.04 35.97
N CYS A 343 -7.48 23.22 36.42
CA CYS A 343 -7.72 24.39 35.58
C CYS A 343 -6.55 24.66 34.62
N GLY A 344 -6.87 24.81 33.33
CA GLY A 344 -5.89 25.07 32.28
C GLY A 344 -5.13 23.85 31.79
N ALA A 345 -5.38 22.64 32.32
CA ALA A 345 -4.78 21.42 31.81
C ALA A 345 -5.19 21.18 30.37
N ASN A 346 -4.22 20.84 29.52
CA ASN A 346 -4.45 20.60 28.09
C ASN A 346 -4.32 19.11 27.80
N VAL A 347 -5.27 18.54 27.08
CA VAL A 347 -5.26 17.14 26.66
C VAL A 347 -4.99 17.07 25.16
N TYR A 348 -4.15 16.13 24.76
CA TYR A 348 -3.69 15.92 23.39
C TYR A 348 -3.91 14.47 22.99
N ALA A 349 -4.18 14.26 21.71
CA ALA A 349 -4.21 12.95 21.11
C ALA A 349 -3.60 12.98 19.69
N GLY A 350 -3.12 11.85 19.21
CA GLY A 350 -2.47 11.73 17.90
C GLY A 350 -2.16 10.29 17.52
N TYR A 351 -1.53 10.10 16.37
CA TYR A 351 -1.08 8.80 15.89
C TYR A 351 0.21 8.92 15.06
N GLY A 352 0.89 7.79 14.87
CA GLY A 352 1.99 7.64 13.92
C GLY A 352 2.51 6.20 13.92
N GLN A 353 3.43 5.85 13.01
CA GLN A 353 4.10 4.54 13.05
C GLN A 353 4.87 4.33 14.37
N ASN A 354 5.32 5.43 14.96
CA ASN A 354 5.87 5.55 16.30
C ASN A 354 5.76 7.02 16.74
N VAL A 355 6.19 7.34 17.96
CA VAL A 355 6.08 8.71 18.50
C VAL A 355 6.87 9.72 17.65
N GLN A 356 7.98 9.32 17.03
CA GLN A 356 8.78 10.23 16.19
C GLN A 356 8.07 10.56 14.88
N ASP A 357 7.44 9.57 14.25
CA ASP A 357 6.61 9.76 13.06
C ASP A 357 5.46 10.75 13.32
N MET A 358 4.73 10.54 14.43
CA MET A 358 3.64 11.44 14.85
C MET A 358 4.11 12.89 14.96
N LEU A 359 5.27 13.13 15.58
CA LEU A 359 5.80 14.48 15.80
C LEU A 359 6.35 15.13 14.53
N GLN A 360 7.01 14.35 13.68
CA GLN A 360 7.55 14.84 12.41
C GLN A 360 6.44 15.24 11.45
N LYS A 361 5.37 14.45 11.39
CA LYS A 361 4.19 14.73 10.55
C LYS A 361 3.18 15.69 11.19
N ASN A 362 3.38 16.11 12.44
CA ASN A 362 2.42 16.88 13.24
C ASN A 362 1.04 16.21 13.33
N GLN A 363 1.00 14.90 13.48
CA GLN A 363 -0.22 14.09 13.59
C GLN A 363 -0.73 14.00 15.02
N TYR A 364 -0.77 15.14 15.69
CA TYR A 364 -1.34 15.30 17.02
C TYR A 364 -2.08 16.63 17.13
N LYS A 365 -3.15 16.66 17.93
CA LYS A 365 -3.92 17.88 18.21
C LYS A 365 -4.19 18.01 19.70
N LYS A 366 -4.29 19.25 20.16
CA LYS A 366 -4.94 19.52 21.44
C LYS A 366 -6.44 19.27 21.26
N VAL A 367 -6.99 18.38 22.06
CA VAL A 367 -8.37 17.92 21.95
C VAL A 367 -9.26 18.45 23.06
N TYR A 368 -8.69 18.87 24.19
CA TYR A 368 -9.46 19.46 25.28
C TYR A 368 -8.60 20.40 26.12
N THR A 369 -9.25 21.40 26.73
CA THR A 369 -8.65 22.23 27.78
C THR A 369 -9.62 22.27 28.94
N VAL A 370 -9.15 21.88 30.14
CA VAL A 370 -9.96 21.92 31.36
C VAL A 370 -10.29 23.39 31.67
N PRO A 371 -11.58 23.77 31.71
CA PRO A 371 -11.96 25.15 31.98
C PRO A 371 -11.60 25.52 33.42
N CYS A 372 -11.22 26.78 33.62
CA CYS A 372 -11.07 27.37 34.94
C CYS A 372 -12.44 27.86 35.41
N GLN A 373 -12.83 27.46 36.62
CA GLN A 373 -14.07 27.92 37.25
C GLN A 373 -13.96 29.35 37.75
#